data_AF-A0A917CI66-F1
#
_entry.id   AF-A0A917CI66-F1
#
_cell.length_a   1.000
_cell.length_b   1.000
_cell.length_c   1.000
_cell.angle_alpha   90.00
_cell.angle_beta   90.00
_cell.angle_gamma   90.00
#
_symmetry.space_group_name_H-M   'P 1'
#
loop_
_entity.id
_entity.type
_entity.pdbx_description
1 polymer ?
#
loop_
_entity_poly.entity_id
_entity_poly.type
_entity_poly.pdbx_seq_one_letter_code
_entity_poly.pdbx_strand_id
1 'polypeptide(L)'
;MSSQSIYRIKHLTIDFEACVITSNDVPISIDHKAIEVMNMLVEASPETVHIDQFMDTIWHDKPSSPEVVTAAVARLRKVFKQVGIKDELIITVPKKGYRFEPLEENPPHEISQFVAKKPLWLYVLLCFLLVALTISVGFNLKPSAHNPPNRDIAVTEAMKIQPESASGTTKIFILRHTEKIDDSEDPGLSEAGRERAQYWKKVLQHTAIDHVYTTDFKRNRQTAAIISDDSSVKPELYYPMSFEVLKFLNNIQGKTVLIIGHSNTIPDMVNRLINDNKYPPMSHKNYNILYLVTINKNGDSSSTMLHIEPPFSVVPAS
;
A
#
# COMPACT_ATOMS: atom_id res chain seq x y z
N MET A 1 33.84 12.80 -3.12
CA MET A 1 32.63 13.65 -3.12
C MET A 1 31.46 12.71 -2.90
N SER A 2 30.68 12.93 -1.84
CA SER A 2 29.62 12.01 -1.42
C SER A 2 28.48 12.06 -2.43
N SER A 3 28.38 11.07 -3.33
CA SER A 3 27.17 10.86 -4.13
C SER A 3 26.02 10.58 -3.16
N GLN A 4 24.96 11.37 -3.23
CA GLN A 4 23.78 11.11 -2.41
C GLN A 4 23.09 9.87 -2.98
N SER A 5 23.26 8.70 -2.34
CA SER A 5 22.55 7.48 -2.73
C SER A 5 21.03 7.61 -2.58
N ILE A 6 20.55 8.55 -1.76
CA ILE A 6 19.13 8.75 -1.49
C ILE A 6 18.71 10.18 -1.83
N TYR A 7 17.66 10.31 -2.63
CA TYR A 7 17.07 11.57 -3.03
C TYR A 7 15.61 11.67 -2.59
N ARG A 8 15.20 12.81 -2.01
CA ARG A 8 13.85 12.99 -1.45
C ARG A 8 13.13 14.19 -2.07
N ILE A 9 11.87 14.00 -2.46
CA ILE A 9 10.99 15.03 -2.99
C ILE A 9 9.59 14.84 -2.40
N LYS A 10 9.12 15.79 -1.58
CA LYS A 10 7.84 15.66 -0.87
C LYS A 10 7.81 14.33 -0.10
N HIS A 11 6.96 13.38 -0.51
CA HIS A 11 6.84 12.06 0.11
C HIS A 11 7.48 10.94 -0.73
N LEU A 12 8.17 11.28 -1.82
CA LEU A 12 8.89 10.35 -2.68
C LEU A 12 10.35 10.27 -2.24
N THR A 13 10.85 9.06 -2.06
CA THR A 13 12.26 8.76 -1.78
C THR A 13 12.79 7.89 -2.90
N ILE A 14 13.95 8.21 -3.45
CA ILE A 14 14.64 7.43 -4.47
C ILE A 14 15.95 6.98 -3.87
N ASP A 15 16.14 5.67 -3.77
CA ASP A 15 17.41 5.06 -3.42
C ASP A 15 18.06 4.56 -4.72
N PHE A 16 19.10 5.28 -5.16
CA PHE A 16 19.84 4.98 -6.37
C PHE A 16 20.77 3.77 -6.20
N GLU A 17 21.21 3.47 -4.98
CA GLU A 17 22.08 2.32 -4.71
C GLU A 17 21.26 1.03 -4.64
N ALA A 18 20.12 1.06 -3.95
CA ALA A 18 19.17 -0.05 -3.92
C ALA A 18 18.35 -0.16 -5.21
N CYS A 19 18.39 0.85 -6.09
CA CYS A 19 17.55 0.96 -7.27
C CYS A 19 16.06 0.80 -6.95
N VAL A 20 15.59 1.58 -5.97
CA VAL A 20 14.19 1.57 -5.53
C VAL A 20 13.66 2.99 -5.43
N ILE A 21 12.45 3.22 -5.95
CA ILE A 21 11.68 4.43 -5.62
C ILE A 21 10.62 4.02 -4.61
N THR A 22 10.48 4.78 -3.52
CA THR A 22 9.40 4.65 -2.56
C THR A 22 8.57 5.93 -2.49
N SER A 23 7.30 5.79 -2.12
CA SER A 23 6.41 6.91 -1.78
C SER A 23 5.78 6.62 -0.43
N ASN A 24 6.03 7.46 0.57
CA ASN A 24 5.70 7.18 1.98
C ASN A 24 6.22 5.80 2.42
N ASP A 25 7.49 5.49 2.11
CA ASP A 25 8.16 4.22 2.38
C ASP A 25 7.58 2.98 1.66
N VAL A 26 6.62 3.16 0.74
CA VAL A 26 6.06 2.09 -0.10
C VAL A 26 6.81 2.01 -1.45
N PRO A 27 7.43 0.87 -1.82
CA PRO A 27 8.10 0.70 -3.10
C PRO A 27 7.16 0.88 -4.30
N ILE A 28 7.58 1.70 -5.26
CA ILE A 28 6.91 1.93 -6.54
C ILE A 28 7.62 1.05 -7.58
N SER A 29 6.85 0.20 -8.27
CA SER A 29 7.38 -0.61 -9.36
C SER A 29 7.75 0.29 -10.54
N ILE A 30 9.04 0.39 -10.77
CA ILE A 30 9.65 1.06 -11.91
C ILE A 30 10.88 0.24 -12.32
N ASP A 31 11.21 0.21 -13.59
CA ASP A 31 12.38 -0.53 -14.06
C ASP A 31 13.68 0.18 -13.70
N HIS A 32 14.73 -0.61 -13.50
CA HIS A 32 16.08 -0.16 -13.19
C HIS A 32 16.58 0.95 -14.12
N LYS A 33 16.31 0.84 -15.43
CA LYS A 33 16.76 1.81 -16.44
C LYS A 33 16.15 3.20 -16.21
N ALA A 34 14.91 3.28 -15.75
CA ALA A 34 14.30 4.56 -15.41
C ALA A 34 14.91 5.17 -14.13
N ILE A 35 15.36 4.35 -13.19
CA ILE A 35 16.06 4.81 -11.97
C ILE A 35 17.46 5.33 -12.33
N GLU A 36 18.18 4.64 -13.21
CA GLU A 36 19.47 5.11 -13.74
C GLU A 36 19.33 6.46 -14.49
N VAL A 37 18.28 6.61 -15.32
CA VAL A 37 17.95 7.89 -15.97
C VAL A 37 17.70 8.98 -14.93
N MET A 38 16.96 8.66 -13.87
CA MET A 38 16.69 9.59 -12.79
C MET A 38 17.97 9.98 -12.03
N ASN A 39 18.89 9.04 -11.80
CA ASN A 39 20.18 9.33 -11.18
C ASN A 39 20.98 10.33 -12.01
N MET A 40 21.14 10.06 -13.32
CA MET A 40 21.86 10.97 -14.23
C MET A 40 21.22 12.37 -14.26
N LEU A 41 19.88 12.44 -14.24
CA LEU A 41 19.15 13.70 -14.22
C LEU A 41 19.36 14.50 -12.92
N VAL A 42 19.34 13.83 -11.76
CA VAL A 42 19.56 14.47 -10.46
C VAL A 42 21.01 14.90 -10.29
N GLU A 43 21.98 14.08 -10.71
CA GLU A 43 23.42 14.42 -10.65
C GLU A 43 23.78 15.60 -11.55
N ALA A 44 23.15 15.71 -12.72
CA ALA A 44 23.39 16.79 -13.66
C ALA A 44 22.60 18.07 -13.33
N SER A 45 21.60 18.02 -12.45
CA SER A 45 20.75 19.16 -12.12
C SER A 45 21.58 20.37 -11.63
N PRO A 46 21.36 21.59 -12.13
CA PRO A 46 20.25 22.02 -13.01
C PRO A 46 20.58 21.98 -14.51
N GLU A 47 21.65 21.32 -14.95
CA GLU A 47 22.04 21.26 -16.36
C GLU A 47 21.18 20.29 -17.18
N THR A 48 21.22 20.45 -18.50
CA THR A 48 20.50 19.55 -19.42
C THR A 48 21.37 18.34 -19.76
N VAL A 49 20.83 17.14 -19.56
CA VAL A 49 21.46 15.90 -20.04
C VAL A 49 20.98 15.63 -21.46
N HIS A 50 21.93 15.43 -22.37
CA HIS A 50 21.64 15.15 -23.77
C HIS A 50 21.24 13.68 -23.98
N ILE A 51 20.39 13.43 -24.98
CA ILE A 51 19.91 12.07 -25.31
C ILE A 51 21.09 11.11 -25.52
N ASP A 52 22.11 11.53 -26.26
CA ASP A 52 23.28 10.70 -26.56
C ASP A 52 24.04 10.30 -25.27
N GLN A 53 24.10 11.18 -24.27
CA GLN A 53 24.74 10.87 -22.99
C GLN A 53 23.98 9.78 -22.22
N PHE A 54 22.65 9.78 -22.26
CA PHE A 54 21.87 8.68 -21.70
C PHE A 54 22.14 7.36 -22.42
N MET A 55 22.19 7.40 -23.76
CA MET A 55 22.46 6.21 -24.57
C MET A 55 23.86 5.64 -24.27
N ASP A 56 24.87 6.49 -24.26
CA ASP A 56 26.28 6.12 -24.02
C ASP A 56 26.55 5.64 -22.59
N THR A 57 25.71 6.03 -21.62
CA THR A 57 25.92 5.68 -20.21
C THR A 57 25.04 4.51 -19.75
N ILE A 58 23.77 4.48 -20.17
CA ILE A 58 22.77 3.54 -19.65
C ILE A 58 22.52 2.38 -20.61
N TRP A 59 22.62 2.61 -21.92
CA TRP A 59 22.30 1.63 -22.97
C TRP A 59 23.51 1.25 -23.82
N HIS A 60 24.73 1.52 -23.36
CA HIS A 60 25.97 1.23 -24.10
C HIS A 60 26.18 -0.26 -24.41
N ASP A 61 25.54 -1.15 -23.65
CA ASP A 61 25.69 -2.59 -23.72
C ASP A 61 24.76 -3.24 -24.76
N LYS A 62 23.77 -2.53 -25.28
CA LYS A 62 22.75 -3.07 -26.18
C LYS A 62 22.37 -2.09 -27.30
N PRO A 63 22.19 -2.58 -28.54
CA PRO A 63 21.65 -1.75 -29.61
C PRO A 63 20.22 -1.31 -29.23
N SER A 64 20.10 -0.05 -28.85
CA SER A 64 18.86 0.59 -28.40
C SER A 64 18.68 1.88 -29.18
N SER A 65 17.43 2.33 -29.32
CA SER A 65 17.10 3.55 -30.03
C SER A 65 16.77 4.69 -29.05
N PRO A 66 16.95 5.97 -29.42
CA PRO A 66 16.67 7.12 -28.54
C PRO A 66 15.28 7.16 -27.89
N GLU A 67 14.30 6.46 -28.47
CA GLU A 67 12.94 6.32 -27.94
C GLU A 67 12.92 5.68 -26.54
N VAL A 68 13.91 4.85 -26.19
CA VAL A 68 13.99 4.22 -24.86
C VAL A 68 14.17 5.25 -23.74
N VAL A 69 14.91 6.33 -24.00
CA VAL A 69 15.11 7.45 -23.07
C VAL A 69 13.77 8.16 -22.86
N THR A 70 13.05 8.41 -23.95
CA THR A 70 11.73 9.06 -23.92
C THR A 70 10.71 8.22 -23.13
N ALA A 71 10.70 6.90 -23.33
CA ALA A 71 9.84 5.98 -22.58
C ALA A 71 10.20 5.92 -21.08
N ALA A 72 11.49 5.96 -20.73
CA ALA A 72 11.94 6.04 -19.34
C ALA A 72 11.47 7.34 -18.67
N VAL A 73 11.65 8.49 -19.31
CA VAL A 73 11.18 9.79 -18.81
C VAL A 73 9.66 9.82 -18.67
N ALA A 74 8.91 9.26 -19.62
CA ALA A 74 7.46 9.17 -19.55
C ALA A 74 7.00 8.35 -18.33
N ARG A 75 7.68 7.24 -18.03
CA ARG A 75 7.42 6.41 -16.83
C ARG A 75 7.71 7.16 -15.54
N LEU A 76 8.84 7.87 -15.45
CA LEU A 76 9.18 8.71 -14.29
C LEU A 76 8.12 9.80 -14.05
N ARG A 77 7.75 10.54 -15.10
CA ARG A 77 6.68 11.56 -15.02
C ARG A 77 5.35 10.96 -14.58
N LYS A 78 5.01 9.76 -15.06
CA LYS A 78 3.80 9.03 -14.64
C LYS A 78 3.86 8.70 -13.15
N VAL A 79 5.00 8.25 -12.64
CA VAL A 79 5.20 8.02 -11.20
C VAL A 79 5.00 9.31 -10.42
N PHE A 80 5.65 10.42 -10.80
CA PHE A 80 5.47 11.72 -10.13
C PHE A 80 4.02 12.18 -10.09
N LYS A 81 3.31 12.05 -11.21
CA LYS A 81 1.88 12.37 -11.29
C LYS A 81 1.03 11.45 -10.41
N GLN A 82 1.33 10.15 -10.37
CA GLN A 82 0.64 9.16 -9.54
C GLN A 82 0.79 9.45 -8.05
N VAL A 83 1.93 9.99 -7.63
CA VAL A 83 2.17 10.42 -6.26
C VAL A 83 1.72 11.87 -6.00
N GLY A 84 0.97 12.49 -6.92
CA GLY A 84 0.39 13.81 -6.69
C GLY A 84 1.39 14.98 -6.75
N ILE A 85 2.58 14.77 -7.33
CA ILE A 85 3.46 15.86 -7.72
C ILE A 85 2.87 16.48 -9.00
N LYS A 86 2.29 17.68 -8.86
CA LYS A 86 1.63 18.41 -9.95
C LYS A 86 2.60 19.12 -10.88
N ASP A 87 3.80 19.41 -10.37
CA ASP A 87 4.85 20.14 -11.07
C ASP A 87 5.63 19.19 -11.99
N GLU A 88 5.94 19.63 -13.21
CA GLU A 88 6.79 18.86 -14.11
C GLU A 88 8.25 18.93 -13.65
N LEU A 89 8.67 17.99 -12.81
CA LEU A 89 10.05 17.94 -12.29
C LEU A 89 11.10 17.63 -13.37
N ILE A 90 10.70 16.94 -14.44
CA ILE A 90 11.56 16.65 -15.59
C ILE A 90 11.06 17.48 -16.75
N ILE A 91 11.87 18.44 -17.18
CA ILE A 91 11.59 19.37 -18.28
C ILE A 91 12.19 18.82 -19.57
N THR A 92 11.39 18.81 -20.65
CA THR A 92 11.90 18.49 -21.99
C THR A 92 12.63 19.71 -22.55
N VAL A 93 13.88 19.55 -22.96
CA VAL A 93 14.65 20.58 -23.66
C VAL A 93 14.71 20.21 -25.15
N PRO A 94 13.97 20.92 -26.02
CA PRO A 94 13.81 20.54 -27.42
C PRO A 94 15.15 20.33 -28.15
N LYS A 95 15.26 19.24 -28.92
CA LYS A 95 16.44 18.85 -29.70
C LYS A 95 17.74 18.62 -28.89
N LYS A 96 17.66 18.60 -27.55
CA LYS A 96 18.80 18.35 -26.67
C LYS A 96 18.58 17.13 -25.81
N GLY A 97 17.54 17.14 -24.99
CA GLY A 97 17.27 16.07 -24.03
C GLY A 97 16.40 16.54 -22.88
N TYR A 98 16.81 16.26 -21.65
CA TYR A 98 15.98 16.43 -20.47
C TYR A 98 16.76 17.11 -19.34
N ARG A 99 16.07 17.94 -18.58
CA ARG A 99 16.59 18.64 -17.39
C ARG A 99 15.72 18.31 -16.20
N PHE A 100 16.33 18.15 -15.03
CA PHE A 100 15.61 18.03 -13.77
C PHE A 100 15.57 19.37 -13.05
N GLU A 101 14.37 19.79 -12.63
CA GLU A 101 14.14 21.00 -11.85
C GLU A 101 13.42 20.59 -10.54
N PRO A 102 14.12 20.55 -9.40
CA PRO A 102 13.51 20.22 -8.13
C PRO A 102 12.56 21.33 -7.67
N LEU A 103 11.54 20.96 -6.88
CA LEU A 103 10.73 21.95 -6.17
C LEU A 103 11.57 22.60 -5.09
N GLU A 104 11.53 23.93 -5.00
CA GLU A 104 12.21 24.67 -3.93
C GLU A 104 11.71 24.22 -2.55
N GLU A 105 12.47 23.31 -1.92
CA GLU A 105 12.93 23.26 -0.52
C GLU A 105 13.46 21.84 -0.24
N ASN A 106 14.78 21.65 -0.33
CA ASN A 106 15.50 20.73 0.54
C ASN A 106 16.54 21.61 1.26
N PRO A 107 16.46 21.85 2.58
CA PRO A 107 17.56 22.48 3.26
C PRO A 107 18.82 21.61 3.09
N PRO A 108 19.99 22.21 2.89
CA PRO A 108 21.22 21.46 2.69
C PRO A 108 21.61 20.75 3.99
N HIS A 109 21.80 19.44 3.89
CA HIS A 109 22.50 18.59 4.86
C HIS A 109 21.89 18.47 6.27
N GLU A 110 21.01 17.49 6.48
CA GLU A 110 21.01 16.73 7.75
C GLU A 110 21.23 15.24 7.47
N ILE A 111 22.43 14.78 7.84
CA ILE A 111 22.79 13.36 7.91
C ILE A 111 22.01 12.78 9.10
N SER A 112 20.81 12.26 8.87
CA SER A 112 20.15 11.40 9.87
C SER A 112 20.62 9.97 9.64
N GLN A 113 21.74 9.62 10.28
CA GLN A 113 22.01 8.22 10.62
C GLN A 113 20.81 7.68 11.38
N PHE A 114 20.03 6.80 10.76
CA PHE A 114 19.01 6.03 11.48
C PHE A 114 19.68 4.97 12.35
N VAL A 115 20.16 5.39 13.52
CA VAL A 115 20.25 4.48 14.66
C VAL A 115 18.85 4.39 15.22
N ALA A 116 18.20 3.23 15.09
CA ALA A 116 16.89 2.96 15.69
C ALA A 116 16.94 3.29 17.19
N LYS A 117 16.37 4.44 17.58
CA LYS A 117 16.27 4.81 18.99
C LYS A 117 15.24 3.88 19.64
N LYS A 118 15.72 2.96 20.48
CA LYS A 118 14.86 2.13 21.32
C LYS A 118 13.98 3.05 22.18
N PRO A 119 12.66 2.83 22.21
CA PRO A 119 11.75 3.79 22.80
C PRO A 119 11.90 3.80 24.34
N LEU A 120 11.87 5.00 24.93
CA LEU A 120 12.19 5.26 26.34
C LEU A 120 11.34 4.43 27.32
N TRP A 121 10.13 4.02 26.94
CA TRP A 121 9.24 3.18 27.75
C TRP A 121 9.83 1.78 28.03
N LEU A 122 10.76 1.29 27.20
CA LEU A 122 11.43 0.00 27.43
C LEU A 122 12.28 0.04 28.71
N TYR A 123 12.92 1.18 29.00
CA TYR A 123 13.68 1.39 30.24
C TYR A 123 12.77 1.62 31.44
N VAL A 124 11.63 2.30 31.25
CA VAL A 124 10.61 2.49 32.29
C VAL A 124 10.04 1.14 32.73
N LEU A 125 9.73 0.23 31.80
CA LEU A 125 9.30 -1.14 32.12
C LEU A 125 10.37 -1.96 32.84
N LEU A 126 11.63 -1.82 32.44
CA LEU A 126 12.75 -2.51 33.10
C LEU A 126 12.93 -2.03 34.55
N CYS A 127 12.76 -0.73 34.81
CA CYS A 127 12.78 -0.14 36.15
C CYS A 127 11.58 -0.60 36.99
N PHE A 128 10.37 -0.68 36.43
CA PHE A 128 9.19 -1.19 37.13
C PHE A 128 9.34 -2.67 37.50
N LEU A 129 9.92 -3.49 36.62
CA LEU A 129 10.23 -4.91 36.90
C LEU A 129 11.26 -5.07 38.03
N LEU A 130 12.31 -4.24 38.04
CA LEU A 130 13.32 -4.25 39.11
C LEU A 130 12.75 -3.81 40.46
N VAL A 131 11.88 -2.79 40.50
CA VAL A 131 11.22 -2.32 41.73
C VAL A 131 10.24 -3.38 42.25
N ALA A 132 9.45 -4.02 41.38
CA ALA A 132 8.54 -5.09 41.76
C ALA A 132 9.27 -6.32 42.35
N LEU A 133 10.46 -6.64 41.82
CA LEU A 133 11.30 -7.72 42.34
C LEU A 133 11.82 -7.43 43.77
N THR A 134 12.11 -6.16 44.09
CA THR A 134 12.54 -5.75 45.45
C THR A 134 11.39 -5.74 46.47
N ILE A 135 10.17 -5.41 46.04
CA ILE A 135 8.99 -5.40 46.93
C ILE A 135 8.52 -6.83 47.26
N SER A 136 8.71 -7.79 46.34
CA SER A 136 8.30 -9.19 46.56
C SER A 136 9.19 -9.97 47.55
N VAL A 137 10.37 -9.46 47.92
CA VAL A 137 11.29 -10.08 48.90
C VAL A 137 11.07 -9.53 50.31
N GLY A 138 10.29 -8.46 50.47
CA GLY A 138 10.32 -7.63 51.67
C GLY A 138 9.02 -7.49 52.45
N PHE A 139 8.04 -8.40 52.41
CA PHE A 139 6.92 -8.34 53.37
C PHE A 139 6.34 -9.73 53.68
N ASN A 140 6.92 -10.38 54.69
CA ASN A 140 6.25 -11.38 55.51
C ASN A 140 5.97 -10.72 56.87
N LEU A 141 4.70 -10.55 57.25
CA LEU A 141 4.12 -10.75 58.59
C LEU A 141 2.72 -10.10 58.73
N LYS A 142 1.72 -10.98 58.71
CA LYS A 142 0.51 -11.08 59.56
C LYS A 142 -0.58 -9.97 59.56
N PRO A 143 -1.88 -10.35 59.54
CA PRO A 143 -3.01 -9.41 59.46
C PRO A 143 -3.63 -9.08 60.83
N SER A 144 -4.33 -7.94 60.93
CA SER A 144 -5.46 -7.79 61.86
C SER A 144 -6.41 -6.66 61.44
N ALA A 145 -7.67 -6.84 61.80
CA ALA A 145 -8.88 -6.20 61.31
C ALA A 145 -9.22 -4.87 62.01
N HIS A 146 -9.91 -3.96 61.31
CA HIS A 146 -11.14 -3.31 61.78
C HIS A 146 -11.76 -2.40 60.71
N ASN A 147 -13.09 -2.48 60.59
CA ASN A 147 -14.02 -1.52 59.98
C ASN A 147 -14.87 -0.95 61.15
N PRO A 148 -15.74 0.09 61.02
CA PRO A 148 -16.00 1.13 59.99
C PRO A 148 -16.18 2.53 60.70
N PRO A 149 -17.08 3.50 60.38
CA PRO A 149 -17.90 3.79 59.19
C PRO A 149 -17.97 5.28 58.70
N ASN A 150 -18.44 5.44 57.45
CA ASN A 150 -19.38 6.43 56.88
C ASN A 150 -19.16 7.96 56.97
N ARG A 151 -19.24 8.65 55.80
CA ARG A 151 -20.08 9.84 55.54
C ARG A 151 -20.04 10.32 54.07
N ASP A 152 -21.15 10.07 53.38
CA ASP A 152 -22.02 10.98 52.62
C ASP A 152 -21.51 11.94 51.49
N ILE A 153 -22.04 11.65 50.28
CA ILE A 153 -22.84 12.51 49.35
C ILE A 153 -22.18 13.74 48.69
N ALA A 154 -22.05 13.70 47.34
CA ALA A 154 -22.79 14.59 46.40
C ALA A 154 -22.34 14.44 44.93
N VAL A 155 -23.07 13.61 44.17
CA VAL A 155 -23.73 13.95 42.89
C VAL A 155 -23.08 15.01 42.00
N THR A 156 -22.54 14.58 40.85
CA THR A 156 -22.94 15.18 39.56
C THR A 156 -22.83 14.15 38.45
N GLU A 157 -24.00 13.85 37.87
CA GLU A 157 -24.23 13.07 36.66
C GLU A 157 -23.77 13.80 35.40
N ALA A 158 -23.73 13.05 34.29
CA ALA A 158 -23.49 13.44 32.90
C ALA A 158 -22.01 13.66 32.55
N MET A 159 -21.37 12.89 31.68
CA MET A 159 -21.84 12.44 30.39
C MET A 159 -21.08 11.16 29.99
N LYS A 160 -21.73 10.01 30.18
CA LYS A 160 -21.26 8.74 29.63
C LYS A 160 -21.56 8.78 28.14
N ILE A 161 -20.58 9.16 27.33
CA ILE A 161 -20.68 8.96 25.87
C ILE A 161 -20.69 7.45 25.66
N GLN A 162 -21.88 6.89 25.48
CA GLN A 162 -22.03 5.59 24.86
C GLN A 162 -21.60 5.73 23.41
N PRO A 163 -20.64 4.93 22.91
CA PRO A 163 -20.50 4.77 21.48
C PRO A 163 -21.76 4.04 20.98
N GLU A 164 -22.50 4.73 20.12
CA GLU A 164 -23.64 4.22 19.39
C GLU A 164 -23.23 2.94 18.62
N SER A 165 -24.06 1.92 18.72
CA SER A 165 -23.73 0.53 18.39
C SER A 165 -23.63 0.27 16.88
N ALA A 166 -22.42 0.18 16.34
CA ALA A 166 -22.16 -0.61 15.13
C ALA A 166 -21.91 -2.07 15.54
N SER A 167 -22.98 -2.87 15.57
CA SER A 167 -22.87 -4.30 15.89
C SER A 167 -22.57 -5.14 14.65
N GLY A 168 -21.30 -5.22 14.24
CA GLY A 168 -20.89 -6.17 13.20
C GLY A 168 -19.38 -6.37 13.13
N THR A 169 -18.95 -7.57 12.76
CA THR A 169 -17.59 -7.84 12.30
C THR A 169 -17.48 -7.38 10.85
N THR A 170 -16.49 -6.55 10.52
CA THR A 170 -16.22 -6.15 9.14
C THR A 170 -15.51 -7.29 8.41
N LYS A 171 -15.99 -7.66 7.22
CA LYS A 171 -15.36 -8.68 6.36
C LYS A 171 -14.96 -8.06 5.04
N ILE A 172 -13.70 -8.22 4.66
CA ILE A 172 -13.15 -7.65 3.42
C ILE A 172 -12.60 -8.79 2.58
N PHE A 173 -13.29 -9.08 1.48
CA PHE A 173 -12.89 -10.01 0.44
C PHE A 173 -12.02 -9.26 -0.57
N ILE A 174 -10.79 -9.71 -0.80
CA ILE A 174 -9.85 -9.02 -1.68
C ILE A 174 -9.32 -10.02 -2.70
N LEU A 175 -9.50 -9.69 -3.98
CA LEU A 175 -8.97 -10.44 -5.11
C LEU A 175 -8.42 -9.48 -6.16
N ARG A 176 -7.60 -9.99 -7.08
CA ARG A 176 -7.16 -9.23 -8.25
C ARG A 176 -8.16 -9.38 -9.39
N HIS A 177 -8.09 -8.49 -10.38
CA HIS A 177 -8.73 -8.74 -11.66
C HIS A 177 -8.34 -10.10 -12.27
N THR A 178 -9.21 -10.64 -13.12
CA THR A 178 -9.01 -11.91 -13.83
C THR A 178 -8.18 -11.72 -15.11
N GLU A 179 -7.98 -12.80 -15.87
CA GLU A 179 -7.12 -12.86 -17.04
C GLU A 179 -7.47 -11.79 -18.08
N LYS A 180 -6.44 -11.12 -18.59
CA LYS A 180 -6.55 -10.04 -19.57
C LYS A 180 -6.35 -10.58 -20.99
N ILE A 181 -6.88 -9.84 -21.97
CA ILE A 181 -6.79 -10.21 -23.38
C ILE A 181 -5.36 -10.10 -23.93
N ASP A 182 -4.59 -9.10 -23.49
CA ASP A 182 -3.22 -8.85 -23.93
C ASP A 182 -2.43 -7.95 -22.93
N ASP A 183 -1.24 -7.53 -23.33
CA ASP A 183 -0.32 -6.64 -22.61
C ASP A 183 -0.42 -5.15 -22.98
N SER A 184 -1.51 -4.72 -23.65
CA SER A 184 -1.77 -3.29 -23.88
C SER A 184 -1.92 -2.48 -22.57
N GLU A 185 -1.99 -1.15 -22.65
CA GLU A 185 -2.00 -0.29 -21.46
C GLU A 185 -3.23 -0.47 -20.57
N ASP A 186 -4.43 -0.64 -21.15
CA ASP A 186 -5.68 -0.88 -20.42
C ASP A 186 -6.51 -2.00 -21.07
N PRO A 187 -6.04 -3.25 -21.00
CA PRO A 187 -6.66 -4.37 -21.67
C PRO A 187 -7.95 -4.75 -20.95
N GLY A 188 -8.92 -5.23 -21.73
CA GLY A 188 -10.10 -5.91 -21.17
C GLY A 188 -9.78 -7.33 -20.72
N LEU A 189 -10.80 -8.02 -20.22
CA LEU A 189 -10.73 -9.44 -19.89
C LEU A 189 -10.70 -10.31 -21.15
N SER A 190 -9.92 -11.39 -21.11
CA SER A 190 -10.00 -12.48 -22.08
C SER A 190 -11.29 -13.31 -21.87
N GLU A 191 -11.55 -14.30 -22.73
CA GLU A 191 -12.62 -15.29 -22.50
C GLU A 191 -12.43 -16.02 -21.18
N ALA A 192 -11.24 -16.60 -20.97
CA ALA A 192 -10.87 -17.26 -19.71
C ALA A 192 -11.03 -16.33 -18.49
N GLY A 193 -10.70 -15.03 -18.65
CA GLY A 193 -10.89 -14.04 -17.59
C GLY A 193 -12.35 -13.78 -17.26
N ARG A 194 -13.24 -13.76 -18.27
CA ARG A 194 -14.69 -13.64 -18.07
C ARG A 194 -15.26 -14.90 -17.39
N GLU A 195 -14.86 -16.09 -17.81
CA GLU A 195 -15.25 -17.35 -17.18
C GLU A 195 -14.81 -17.40 -15.71
N ARG A 196 -13.57 -17.00 -15.41
CA ARG A 196 -13.09 -16.92 -14.03
C ARG A 196 -13.86 -15.90 -13.19
N ALA A 197 -14.22 -14.75 -13.76
CA ALA A 197 -15.02 -13.76 -13.04
C ALA A 197 -16.43 -14.30 -12.72
N GLN A 198 -17.04 -15.05 -13.65
CA GLN A 198 -18.30 -15.77 -13.40
C GLN A 198 -18.14 -16.86 -12.32
N TYR A 199 -16.98 -17.53 -12.28
CA TYR A 199 -16.69 -18.47 -11.21
C TYR A 199 -16.58 -17.77 -9.85
N TRP A 200 -15.92 -16.61 -9.77
CA TRP A 200 -15.89 -15.80 -8.55
C TRP A 200 -17.28 -15.35 -8.10
N LYS A 201 -18.15 -14.96 -9.05
CA LYS A 201 -19.58 -14.68 -8.79
C LYS A 201 -20.23 -15.87 -8.07
N LYS A 202 -20.03 -17.09 -8.58
CA LYS A 202 -20.54 -18.33 -7.97
C LYS A 202 -19.94 -18.63 -6.59
N VAL A 203 -18.63 -18.41 -6.41
CA VAL A 203 -17.95 -18.60 -5.11
C VAL A 203 -18.54 -17.66 -4.05
N LEU A 204 -18.85 -16.42 -4.43
CA LEU A 204 -19.34 -15.39 -3.53
C LEU A 204 -20.88 -15.28 -3.48
N GLN A 205 -21.63 -16.14 -4.20
CA GLN A 205 -23.09 -15.99 -4.39
C GLN A 205 -23.93 -15.98 -3.11
N HIS A 206 -23.43 -16.59 -2.02
CA HIS A 206 -24.10 -16.61 -0.70
C HIS A 206 -23.55 -15.56 0.26
N THR A 207 -22.72 -14.63 -0.23
CA THR A 207 -22.15 -13.54 0.54
C THR A 207 -22.93 -12.26 0.22
N ALA A 208 -23.64 -11.71 1.20
CA ALA A 208 -24.25 -10.39 1.06
C ALA A 208 -23.14 -9.33 1.10
N ILE A 209 -22.77 -8.80 -0.08
CA ILE A 209 -21.77 -7.74 -0.21
C ILE A 209 -22.48 -6.39 -0.12
N ASP A 210 -22.02 -5.51 0.77
CA ASP A 210 -22.54 -4.15 0.94
C ASP A 210 -21.86 -3.15 0.01
N HIS A 211 -20.55 -3.31 -0.25
CA HIS A 211 -19.75 -2.43 -1.11
C HIS A 211 -18.78 -3.22 -1.99
N VAL A 212 -18.58 -2.75 -3.21
CA VAL A 212 -17.58 -3.28 -4.15
C VAL A 212 -16.65 -2.14 -4.53
N TYR A 213 -15.35 -2.30 -4.29
CA TYR A 213 -14.32 -1.35 -4.68
C TYR A 213 -13.46 -1.91 -5.81
N THR A 214 -13.14 -1.09 -6.80
CA THR A 214 -12.31 -1.49 -7.94
C THR A 214 -11.42 -0.35 -8.40
N THR A 215 -10.28 -0.65 -9.01
CA THR A 215 -9.46 0.38 -9.66
C THR A 215 -10.03 0.74 -11.04
N ASP A 216 -9.65 1.89 -11.57
CA ASP A 216 -10.18 2.41 -12.84
C ASP A 216 -9.55 1.77 -14.10
N PHE A 217 -9.10 0.53 -14.00
CA PHE A 217 -8.67 -0.24 -15.16
C PHE A 217 -9.82 -1.05 -15.74
N LYS A 218 -9.91 -1.18 -17.08
CA LYS A 218 -10.99 -1.88 -17.78
C LYS A 218 -11.17 -3.31 -17.25
N ARG A 219 -10.09 -4.08 -17.15
CA ARG A 219 -10.09 -5.43 -16.55
C ARG A 219 -10.67 -5.46 -15.12
N ASN A 220 -10.34 -4.48 -14.29
CA ASN A 220 -10.82 -4.39 -12.90
C ASN A 220 -12.32 -4.04 -12.86
N ARG A 221 -12.76 -3.05 -13.65
CA ARG A 221 -14.18 -2.70 -13.77
C ARG A 221 -15.01 -3.87 -14.31
N GLN A 222 -14.50 -4.60 -15.30
CA GLN A 222 -15.18 -5.77 -15.88
C GLN A 222 -15.28 -6.92 -14.89
N THR A 223 -14.20 -7.25 -14.16
CA THR A 223 -14.27 -8.27 -13.10
C THR A 223 -15.27 -7.87 -12.02
N ALA A 224 -15.27 -6.61 -11.59
CA ALA A 224 -16.21 -6.10 -10.58
C ALA A 224 -17.66 -6.22 -11.04
N ALA A 225 -17.94 -5.72 -12.24
CA ALA A 225 -19.27 -5.76 -12.82
C ALA A 225 -19.80 -7.20 -12.94
N ILE A 226 -18.99 -8.16 -13.38
CA ILE A 226 -19.40 -9.56 -13.48
C ILE A 226 -19.72 -10.15 -12.10
N ILE A 227 -18.88 -9.91 -11.10
CA ILE A 227 -19.09 -10.47 -9.75
C ILE A 227 -20.31 -9.83 -9.06
N SER A 228 -20.56 -8.54 -9.30
CA SER A 228 -21.65 -7.79 -8.67
C SER A 228 -22.94 -7.73 -9.48
N ASP A 229 -23.02 -8.41 -10.63
CA ASP A 229 -24.10 -8.27 -11.62
C ASP A 229 -25.52 -8.54 -11.07
N ASP A 230 -25.65 -9.52 -10.15
CA ASP A 230 -26.94 -9.84 -9.51
C ASP A 230 -27.21 -9.02 -8.24
N SER A 231 -26.32 -8.08 -7.91
CA SER A 231 -26.41 -7.23 -6.73
C SER A 231 -26.89 -5.82 -7.10
N SER A 232 -27.62 -5.18 -6.19
CA SER A 232 -27.91 -3.75 -6.30
C SER A 232 -26.68 -2.85 -6.05
N VAL A 233 -25.55 -3.45 -5.65
CA VAL A 233 -24.31 -2.75 -5.34
C VAL A 233 -23.54 -2.38 -6.60
N LYS A 234 -23.36 -1.08 -6.80
CA LYS A 234 -22.53 -0.54 -7.88
C LYS A 234 -21.06 -0.50 -7.45
N PRO A 235 -20.12 -0.95 -8.31
CA PRO A 235 -18.69 -0.80 -8.02
C PRO A 235 -18.27 0.67 -7.87
N GLU A 236 -17.55 0.97 -6.79
CA GLU A 236 -16.95 2.25 -6.46
C GLU A 236 -15.46 2.26 -6.81
N LEU A 237 -14.96 3.40 -7.28
CA LEU A 237 -13.54 3.52 -7.61
C LEU A 237 -12.69 3.78 -6.37
N TYR A 238 -11.54 3.11 -6.30
CA TYR A 238 -10.48 3.45 -5.35
C TYR A 238 -9.14 3.58 -6.08
N TYR A 239 -8.23 4.33 -5.47
CA TYR A 239 -6.89 4.57 -5.98
C TYR A 239 -5.88 3.91 -5.02
N PRO A 240 -5.21 2.83 -5.42
CA PRO A 240 -4.34 2.05 -4.53
C PRO A 240 -3.24 2.89 -3.85
N MET A 241 -2.64 3.82 -4.60
CA MET A 241 -1.51 4.63 -4.14
C MET A 241 -1.92 5.73 -3.13
N SER A 242 -3.17 6.18 -3.16
CA SER A 242 -3.72 7.15 -2.20
C SER A 242 -4.73 6.50 -1.26
N PHE A 243 -4.67 5.17 -1.09
CA PHE A 243 -5.63 4.44 -0.28
C PHE A 243 -5.37 4.72 1.21
N GLU A 244 -6.22 5.56 1.81
CA GLU A 244 -6.16 5.91 3.23
C GLU A 244 -6.87 4.84 4.08
N VAL A 245 -6.10 3.88 4.62
CA VAL A 245 -6.64 2.71 5.33
C VAL A 245 -7.58 3.10 6.48
N LEU A 246 -7.18 4.04 7.35
CA LEU A 246 -8.01 4.43 8.49
C LEU A 246 -9.35 5.03 8.06
N LYS A 247 -9.33 5.90 7.05
CA LYS A 247 -10.54 6.51 6.50
C LYS A 247 -11.44 5.46 5.84
N PHE A 248 -10.84 4.55 5.08
CA PHE A 248 -11.54 3.44 4.47
C PHE A 248 -12.23 2.57 5.54
N LEU A 249 -11.49 2.13 6.57
CA LEU A 249 -12.02 1.29 7.65
C LEU A 249 -13.16 1.95 8.41
N ASN A 250 -13.07 3.26 8.67
CA ASN A 250 -14.14 4.03 9.31
C ASN A 250 -15.44 4.03 8.49
N ASN A 251 -15.35 4.03 7.17
CA ASN A 251 -16.53 4.05 6.29
C ASN A 251 -17.22 2.69 6.16
N ILE A 252 -16.50 1.59 6.43
CA ILE A 252 -17.00 0.23 6.18
C ILE A 252 -17.25 -0.58 7.47
N GLN A 253 -17.28 0.06 8.64
CA GLN A 253 -17.44 -0.64 9.92
C GLN A 253 -18.71 -1.51 9.93
N GLY A 254 -18.53 -2.80 10.29
CA GLY A 254 -19.60 -3.79 10.35
C GLY A 254 -20.13 -4.27 8.99
N LYS A 255 -19.52 -3.82 7.89
CA LYS A 255 -19.94 -4.17 6.52
C LYS A 255 -19.13 -5.32 5.92
N THR A 256 -19.71 -5.94 4.91
CA THR A 256 -19.04 -6.90 4.03
C THR A 256 -18.66 -6.22 2.72
N VAL A 257 -17.37 -6.23 2.40
CA VAL A 257 -16.80 -5.47 1.29
C VAL A 257 -16.03 -6.40 0.36
N LEU A 258 -16.15 -6.18 -0.95
CA LEU A 258 -15.30 -6.78 -1.97
C LEU A 258 -14.35 -5.72 -2.54
N ILE A 259 -13.06 -6.03 -2.65
CA ILE A 259 -12.06 -5.17 -3.29
C ILE A 259 -11.39 -5.92 -4.45
N ILE A 260 -11.30 -5.26 -5.59
CA ILE A 260 -10.68 -5.77 -6.81
C ILE A 260 -9.47 -4.91 -7.19
N GLY A 261 -8.28 -5.46 -6.98
CA GLY A 261 -7.01 -4.77 -7.17
C GLY A 261 -6.09 -5.42 -8.21
N HIS A 262 -4.79 -5.31 -7.96
CA HIS A 262 -3.72 -5.86 -8.81
C HIS A 262 -2.75 -6.71 -8.00
N SER A 263 -2.05 -7.61 -8.68
CA SER A 263 -1.06 -8.50 -8.06
C SER A 263 0.04 -7.76 -7.30
N ASN A 264 0.46 -6.59 -7.76
CA ASN A 264 1.52 -5.82 -7.10
C ASN A 264 1.03 -4.98 -5.89
N THR A 265 -0.28 -4.74 -5.75
CA THR A 265 -0.82 -3.83 -4.71
C THR A 265 -1.66 -4.53 -3.65
N ILE A 266 -2.23 -5.71 -3.96
CA ILE A 266 -3.09 -6.43 -3.02
C ILE A 266 -2.33 -6.92 -1.78
N PRO A 267 -1.15 -7.59 -1.87
CA PRO A 267 -0.46 -8.05 -0.67
C PRO A 267 -0.15 -6.93 0.32
N ASP A 268 0.33 -5.79 -0.20
CA ASP A 268 0.57 -4.58 0.61
C ASP A 268 -0.72 -4.04 1.25
N MET A 269 -1.80 -3.92 0.47
CA MET A 269 -3.08 -3.47 1.00
C MET A 269 -3.59 -4.39 2.11
N VAL A 270 -3.47 -5.71 1.97
CA VAL A 270 -3.84 -6.67 3.00
C VAL A 270 -2.97 -6.49 4.24
N ASN A 271 -1.65 -6.39 4.08
CA ASN A 271 -0.70 -6.16 5.17
C ASN A 271 -1.03 -4.89 5.96
N ARG A 272 -1.36 -3.80 5.27
CA ARG A 272 -1.76 -2.53 5.90
C ARG A 272 -3.11 -2.61 6.62
N LEU A 273 -4.06 -3.39 6.08
CA LEU A 273 -5.36 -3.62 6.72
C LEU A 273 -5.25 -4.44 8.00
N ILE A 274 -4.26 -5.34 8.09
CA ILE A 274 -4.03 -6.16 9.29
C ILE A 274 -2.90 -5.64 10.19
N ASN A 275 -2.23 -4.56 9.79
CA ASN A 275 -1.06 -4.00 10.46
C ASN A 275 0.06 -5.06 10.70
N ASP A 276 0.35 -5.89 9.69
CA ASP A 276 1.35 -6.96 9.74
C ASP A 276 1.97 -7.18 8.36
N ASN A 277 3.23 -7.61 8.29
CA ASN A 277 3.96 -7.89 7.05
C ASN A 277 3.86 -9.38 6.65
N LYS A 278 2.65 -9.92 6.71
CA LYS A 278 2.38 -11.36 6.55
C LYS A 278 2.52 -11.85 5.11
N TYR A 279 2.18 -11.00 4.13
CA TYR A 279 2.07 -11.41 2.73
C TYR A 279 3.16 -10.75 1.86
N PRO A 280 4.07 -11.54 1.26
CA PRO A 280 5.02 -11.02 0.28
C PRO A 280 4.32 -10.68 -1.06
N PRO A 281 5.03 -9.99 -1.99
CA PRO A 281 4.53 -9.78 -3.34
C PRO A 281 4.05 -11.08 -4.01
N MET A 282 2.90 -11.02 -4.68
CA MET A 282 2.32 -12.17 -5.38
C MET A 282 2.70 -12.17 -6.87
N SER A 283 2.83 -13.37 -7.45
CA SER A 283 3.10 -13.54 -8.88
C SER A 283 1.98 -12.95 -9.74
N HIS A 284 2.37 -12.31 -10.85
CA HIS A 284 1.43 -11.84 -11.88
C HIS A 284 0.64 -12.97 -12.54
N LYS A 285 1.01 -14.24 -12.36
CA LYS A 285 0.29 -15.41 -12.89
C LYS A 285 -0.81 -15.94 -11.95
N ASN A 286 -0.84 -15.51 -10.68
CA ASN A 286 -1.76 -16.06 -9.69
C ASN A 286 -3.14 -15.39 -9.76
N TYR A 287 -4.14 -15.97 -10.42
CA TYR A 287 -5.52 -15.44 -10.55
C TYR A 287 -6.55 -16.10 -9.61
N ASN A 288 -6.11 -17.08 -8.82
CA ASN A 288 -6.91 -18.00 -8.01
C ASN A 288 -6.88 -17.69 -6.49
N ILE A 289 -6.36 -16.53 -6.10
CA ILE A 289 -6.20 -16.16 -4.68
C ILE A 289 -7.33 -15.24 -4.23
N LEU A 290 -7.94 -15.58 -3.09
CA LEU A 290 -8.84 -14.73 -2.34
C LEU A 290 -8.26 -14.48 -0.94
N TYR A 291 -8.07 -13.21 -0.59
CA TYR A 291 -7.79 -12.82 0.79
C TYR A 291 -9.11 -12.49 1.49
N LEU A 292 -9.28 -13.02 2.70
CA LEU A 292 -10.35 -12.64 3.60
C LEU A 292 -9.74 -11.94 4.81
N VAL A 293 -9.98 -10.64 4.95
CA VAL A 293 -9.64 -9.87 6.14
C VAL A 293 -10.88 -9.72 7.01
N THR A 294 -10.73 -9.96 8.31
CA THR A 294 -11.79 -9.84 9.31
C THR A 294 -11.35 -8.84 10.36
N ILE A 295 -12.16 -7.81 10.60
CA ILE A 295 -11.90 -6.78 11.62
C ILE A 295 -13.04 -6.82 12.64
N ASN A 296 -12.68 -7.12 13.88
CA ASN A 296 -13.60 -7.21 14.99
C ASN A 296 -13.92 -5.82 15.57
N LYS A 297 -14.96 -5.75 16.41
CA LYS A 297 -15.43 -4.49 17.01
C LYS A 297 -14.38 -3.76 17.86
N ASN A 298 -13.43 -4.50 18.42
CA ASN A 298 -12.33 -3.96 19.21
C ASN A 298 -11.14 -3.47 18.36
N GLY A 299 -11.23 -3.58 17.02
CA GLY A 299 -10.17 -3.23 16.09
C GLY A 299 -9.22 -4.37 15.76
N ASP A 300 -9.35 -5.54 16.41
CA ASP A 300 -8.48 -6.68 16.11
C ASP A 300 -8.73 -7.17 14.69
N SER A 301 -7.65 -7.27 13.92
CA SER A 301 -7.66 -7.72 12.53
C SER A 301 -7.04 -9.10 12.38
N SER A 302 -7.60 -9.91 11.49
CA SER A 302 -7.02 -11.19 11.07
C SER A 302 -7.21 -11.39 9.57
N SER A 303 -6.38 -12.27 8.99
CA SER A 303 -6.46 -12.59 7.56
C SER A 303 -6.25 -14.07 7.25
N THR A 304 -6.97 -14.54 6.25
CA THR A 304 -6.79 -15.86 5.62
C THR A 304 -6.58 -15.69 4.12
N MET A 305 -5.64 -16.45 3.56
CA MET A 305 -5.42 -16.53 2.12
C MET A 305 -5.93 -17.88 1.62
N LEU A 306 -6.86 -17.85 0.68
CA LEU A 306 -7.49 -19.04 0.09
C LEU A 306 -7.05 -19.18 -1.36
N HIS A 307 -6.72 -20.42 -1.75
CA HIS A 307 -6.49 -20.80 -3.14
C HIS A 307 -7.72 -21.52 -3.66
N ILE A 308 -8.39 -20.94 -4.66
CA ILE A 308 -9.64 -21.46 -5.21
C ILE A 308 -9.47 -21.64 -6.71
N GLU A 309 -9.33 -22.89 -7.13
CA GLU A 309 -9.23 -23.25 -8.54
C GLU A 309 -10.61 -23.45 -9.17
N PRO A 310 -10.87 -22.88 -10.36
CA PRO A 310 -12.05 -23.20 -11.11
C PRO A 310 -11.99 -24.64 -11.61
N PRO A 311 -13.15 -25.30 -11.81
CA PRO A 311 -13.20 -26.66 -12.32
C PRO A 311 -12.86 -26.78 -13.83
N PHE A 312 -12.55 -25.68 -14.51
CA PHE A 312 -12.25 -25.63 -15.95
C PHE A 312 -10.77 -25.34 -16.21
N SER A 313 -10.23 -25.96 -17.27
CA SER A 313 -8.86 -25.73 -17.71
C SER A 313 -8.69 -24.31 -18.22
N VAL A 314 -7.89 -23.52 -17.51
CA VAL A 314 -7.56 -22.16 -17.91
C VAL A 314 -6.48 -22.28 -18.98
N VAL A 315 -6.84 -22.10 -20.25
CA VAL A 315 -5.84 -22.02 -21.32
C VAL A 315 -5.05 -20.72 -21.10
N PRO A 316 -3.73 -20.76 -20.88
CA PRO A 316 -2.96 -19.55 -20.68
C PRO A 316 -3.04 -18.68 -21.94
N ALA A 317 -3.18 -17.36 -21.75
CA ALA A 317 -3.01 -16.41 -22.84
C ALA A 317 -1.59 -16.59 -23.42
N SER A 318 -1.53 -16.84 -24.72
CA SER A 318 -0.33 -17.04 -25.52
C SER A 318 0.51 -15.78 -25.62
#